data_AF-A0A1M7FBW0-F1
#
_entry.id   AF-A0A1M7FBW0-F1
#
_cell.length_a   1.000
_cell.length_b   1.000
_cell.length_c   1.000
_cell.angle_alpha   90.00
_cell.angle_beta   90.00
_cell.angle_gamma   90.00
#
_symmetry.space_group_name_H-M   'P 1'
#
loop_
_entity.id
_entity.type
_entity.pdbx_description
1 polymer ?
#
loop_
_entity_poly.entity_id
_entity_poly.type
_entity_poly.pdbx_seq_one_letter_code
_entity_poly.pdbx_strand_id
1 'polypeptide(L)' 'MIEVFKTNVQEVDQSIMIVGKLLEHFPNSAINFDLEDCDKILRIHAASISNYKIIEILNSHGFHCEALP' A
#
# COMPACT_ATOMS: atom_id res chain seq x y z
N MET A 1 12.74 -5.19 4.84
CA MET A 1 11.61 -6.14 4.89
C MET A 1 10.64 -5.76 3.79
N ILE A 2 10.13 -6.75 3.06
CA ILE A 2 9.16 -6.54 1.98
C ILE A 2 7.83 -7.10 2.46
N GLU A 3 6.78 -6.28 2.42
CA GLU A 3 5.42 -6.69 2.70
C GLU A 3 4.57 -6.46 1.44
N VAL A 4 3.67 -7.40 1.18
CA VAL A 4 2.81 -7.41 -0.01
C VAL A 4 1.36 -7.41 0.44
N PHE A 5 0.55 -6.57 -0.17
CA PHE A 5 -0.86 -6.42 0.15
C PHE A 5 -1.69 -6.53 -1.11
N LYS A 6 -2.86 -7.16 -1.00
CA LYS A 6 -3.91 -7.08 -2.00
C LYS A 6 -4.80 -5.89 -1.69
N THR A 7 -5.15 -5.13 -2.72
CA THR A 7 -5.95 -3.91 -2.58
C THR A 7 -7.08 -3.85 -3.60
N ASN A 8 -7.98 -2.89 -3.45
CA ASN A 8 -8.99 -2.58 -4.46
C ASN A 8 -8.72 -1.28 -5.23
N VAL A 9 -7.50 -0.73 -5.13
CA VAL A 9 -7.08 0.48 -5.87
C VAL A 9 -7.05 0.15 -7.36
N GLN A 10 -7.68 0.98 -8.19
CA GLN A 10 -7.82 0.71 -9.64
C GLN A 10 -7.16 1.77 -10.50
N GLU A 11 -7.19 3.01 -10.04
CA GLU A 11 -6.72 4.15 -10.82
C GLU A 11 -5.32 4.57 -10.39
N VAL A 12 -4.53 5.04 -11.35
CA VAL A 12 -3.18 5.57 -11.11
C VAL A 12 -3.21 6.77 -10.16
N ASP A 13 -4.20 7.66 -10.29
CA ASP A 13 -4.32 8.82 -9.41
C ASP A 13 -4.58 8.41 -7.94
N GLN A 14 -5.35 7.33 -7.74
CA GLN A 14 -5.60 6.77 -6.40
C GLN A 14 -4.30 6.19 -5.81
N SER A 15 -3.53 5.46 -6.62
CA SER A 15 -2.27 4.87 -6.15
C SER A 15 -1.26 5.95 -5.77
N ILE A 16 -1.12 7.02 -6.57
CA ILE A 16 -0.25 8.16 -6.27
C ILE A 16 -0.66 8.82 -4.95
N MET A 17 -1.96 9.06 -4.74
CA MET A 17 -2.47 9.66 -3.50
C MET A 17 -2.15 8.79 -2.28
N ILE A 18 -2.39 7.48 -2.36
CA ILE A 18 -2.11 6.53 -1.27
C ILE A 18 -0.60 6.40 -1.01
N VAL A 19 0.23 6.37 -2.05
CA VAL A 19 1.70 6.37 -1.91
C VAL A 19 2.16 7.59 -1.13
N GLY A 20 1.64 8.78 -1.46
CA GLY A 20 1.94 10.01 -0.70
C GLY A 20 1.59 9.88 0.78
N LYS A 21 0.41 9.34 1.09
CA LYS A 21 -0.04 9.12 2.47
C LYS A 21 0.80 8.10 3.23
N LEU A 22 1.21 7.03 2.57
CA LEU A 22 2.10 6.05 3.16
C LEU A 22 3.50 6.62 3.40
N LEU A 23 4.03 7.46 2.49
CA LEU A 23 5.34 8.12 2.66
C LEU A 23 5.35 9.14 3.81
N GLU A 24 4.21 9.76 4.17
CA GLU A 24 4.10 10.59 5.37
C GLU A 24 4.38 9.80 6.66
N HIS A 25 4.09 8.49 6.67
CA HIS A 25 4.32 7.60 7.82
C HIS A 25 5.60 6.74 7.68
N PHE A 26 6.00 6.43 6.45
CA PHE A 26 7.13 5.58 6.12
C PHE A 26 8.07 6.29 5.13
N PRO A 27 8.73 7.39 5.51
CA PRO A 27 9.45 8.27 4.56
C PRO A 27 10.65 7.60 3.89
N ASN A 28 11.23 6.59 4.51
CA ASN A 28 12.39 5.84 3.99
C ASN A 28 11.98 4.48 3.38
N SER A 29 10.73 4.36 2.93
CA SER A 29 10.22 3.14 2.30
C SER A 29 10.12 3.30 0.78
N ALA A 30 10.28 2.19 0.06
CA ALA A 30 9.95 2.09 -1.35
C ALA A 30 8.56 1.45 -1.47
N ILE A 31 7.62 2.17 -2.07
CA ILE A 31 6.21 1.75 -2.18
C ILE A 31 5.85 1.73 -3.65
N ASN A 32 5.23 0.65 -4.11
CA ASN A 32 4.76 0.52 -5.48
C ASN A 32 3.39 -0.17 -5.55
N PHE A 33 2.57 0.25 -6.50
CA PHE A 33 1.35 -0.44 -6.87
C PHE A 33 1.53 -1.16 -8.21
N ASP A 34 1.01 -2.37 -8.27
CA ASP A 34 0.92 -3.20 -9.46
C ASP A 34 -0.57 -3.32 -9.81
N LEU A 35 -1.07 -2.34 -10.56
CA LEU A 35 -2.49 -2.23 -10.91
C LEU A 35 -2.88 -3.16 -12.06
N GLU A 36 -1.90 -3.69 -12.79
CA GLU A 36 -2.11 -4.65 -13.87
C GLU A 36 -2.30 -6.08 -13.34
N ASP A 37 -1.84 -6.34 -12.11
CA ASP A 37 -2.10 -7.59 -11.40
C ASP A 37 -3.60 -7.74 -11.09
N CYS A 38 -4.14 -8.94 -11.28
CA CYS A 38 -5.55 -9.24 -11.01
C CYS A 38 -5.95 -8.92 -9.56
N ASP A 39 -5.00 -9.01 -8.64
CA ASP A 39 -5.17 -8.75 -7.22
C ASP A 39 -4.78 -7.32 -6.80
N LYS A 40 -4.37 -6.45 -7.75
CA LYS A 40 -4.03 -5.03 -7.52
C LYS A 40 -3.08 -4.86 -6.33
N ILE A 41 -1.85 -5.30 -6.55
CA ILE A 41 -0.89 -5.54 -5.47
C ILE A 41 -0.21 -4.24 -5.04
N LEU A 42 -0.16 -4.00 -3.74
CA LEU A 42 0.69 -2.99 -3.10
C LEU A 42 1.93 -3.66 -2.51
N ARG A 43 3.11 -3.27 -2.95
CA ARG A 43 4.40 -3.74 -2.39
C ARG A 43 5.08 -2.61 -1.62
N ILE A 44 5.50 -2.90 -0.40
CA ILE A 44 6.19 -1.95 0.47
C ILE A 44 7.50 -2.57 0.94
N HIS A 45 8.60 -1.86 0.69
CA HIS A 45 9.92 -2.23 1.17
C HIS A 45 10.45 -1.17 2.15
N ALA A 46 10.61 -1.54 3.42
CA ALA A 46 11.13 -0.64 4.46
C ALA A 46 11.95 -1.42 5.51
N ALA A 47 12.72 -0.70 6.32
CA ALA A 47 13.48 -1.31 7.42
C ALA A 47 12.56 -1.85 8.54
N SER A 48 11.46 -1.14 8.81
CA SER A 48 10.43 -1.52 9.77
C SER A 48 9.06 -1.24 9.17
N ILE A 49 8.22 -2.26 9.08
CA ILE A 49 6.87 -2.15 8.51
C ILE A 49 5.85 -2.51 9.60
N SER A 50 4.74 -1.76 9.64
CA SER A 50 3.58 -2.09 10.45
C SER A 50 2.38 -2.37 9.54
N ASN A 51 2.08 -3.66 9.34
CA ASN A 51 0.98 -4.11 8.47
C ASN A 51 -0.36 -3.52 8.92
N TYR A 52 -0.60 -3.49 10.24
CA TYR A 52 -1.78 -2.85 10.82
C TYR A 52 -1.91 -1.39 10.37
N LYS A 53 -0.81 -0.63 10.39
CA LYS A 53 -0.83 0.79 10.04
C LYS A 53 -1.11 1.00 8.55
N ILE A 54 -0.55 0.17 7.68
CA ILE A 54 -0.80 0.23 6.23
C ILE A 54 -2.28 -0.06 5.94
N ILE A 55 -2.82 -1.14 6.53
CA ILE A 55 -4.23 -1.51 6.37
C ILE A 55 -5.15 -0.39 6.89
N GLU A 56 -4.83 0.20 8.05
CA GLU A 56 -5.58 1.34 8.60
C GLU A 56 -5.58 2.53 7.65
N ILE A 57 -4.42 2.90 7.09
CA ILE A 57 -4.30 4.04 6.15
C ILE A 57 -5.14 3.79 4.90
N LEU A 58 -5.09 2.61 4.29
CA LEU A 58 -5.90 2.32 3.10
C LEU A 58 -7.39 2.35 3.42
N ASN A 59 -7.80 1.70 4.52
CA ASN A 59 -9.20 1.65 4.94
C ASN A 59 -9.74 3.06 5.27
N SER A 60 -8.95 3.93 5.91
CA SER A 60 -9.36 5.30 6.23
C SER A 60 -9.57 6.18 4.99
N HIS A 61 -8.98 5.80 3.86
CA HIS A 61 -9.14 6.46 2.56
C HIS A 61 -10.17 5.76 1.65
N GLY A 62 -10.90 4.75 2.17
CA GLY A 62 -11.96 4.05 1.45
C GLY A 62 -11.50 2.86 0.61
N PHE A 63 -10.25 2.40 0.77
CA PHE A 63 -9.71 1.26 0.04
C PHE A 63 -9.60 0.04 0.94
N HIS A 64 -9.97 -1.12 0.39
CA HIS A 64 -9.71 -2.40 1.04
C HIS A 64 -8.24 -2.77 0.90
N CYS A 65 -7.66 -3.29 1.98
CA CYS A 65 -6.27 -3.72 2.03
C CYS A 65 -6.15 -4.95 2.93
N GLU A 66 -5.52 -6.00 2.42
CA GLU A 66 -5.20 -7.21 3.18
C GLU A 66 -3.75 -7.62 2.94
N ALA A 67 -3.05 -8.03 4.00
CA ALA A 67 -1.68 -8.53 3.89
C ALA A 67 -1.69 -9.93 3.26
N LEU A 68 -0.78 -10.17 2.32
CA LEU A 68 -0.58 -11.48 1.69
C LEU A 68 0.62 -12.20 2.33
N PRO A 69 0.53 -13.53 2.54
CA PRO A 69 1.62 -14.35 3.08
C PRO A 69 2.76 -14.61 2.08
#